data_AF-A0A0B4R7Y6-F1
#
_entry.id   AF-A0A0B4R7Y6-F1
#
_cell.length_a   1.000
_cell.length_b   1.000
_cell.length_c   1.000
_cell.angle_alpha   90.00
_cell.angle_beta   90.00
_cell.angle_gamma   90.00
#
_symmetry.space_group_name_H-M   'P 1'
#
loop_
_entity.id
_entity.type
_entity.pdbx_description
1 polymer ?
#
loop_
_entity_poly.entity_id
_entity_poly.type
_entity_poly.pdbx_seq_one_letter_code
_entity_poly.pdbx_strand_id
1 'polypeptide(L)'
;MECHKEIEEDFKRVADFLRNVHHHGATIDEVSESTEVSKKRIKDFIRNDHLYAVDYPNLGYPCSRCGKVIKKEDLCTECSNEFSAELNNSLEADKGIKQMSTKTTTVSNKYWKLRK
;
A
#
# COMPACT_ATOMS: atom_id res chain seq x y z
N MET A 1 -11.53 27.12 0.65
CA MET A 1 -10.87 26.40 1.77
C MET A 1 -11.91 25.82 2.74
N GLU A 2 -12.96 25.19 2.22
CA GLU A 2 -14.07 24.63 3.05
C GLU A 2 -13.91 23.11 3.26
N CYS A 3 -13.27 22.44 2.30
CA CYS A 3 -13.11 20.98 2.28
C CYS A 3 -12.30 20.43 3.47
N HIS A 4 -11.35 21.19 4.01
CA HIS A 4 -10.51 20.72 5.12
C HIS A 4 -11.24 20.72 6.46
N LYS A 5 -12.15 21.68 6.68
CA LYS A 5 -12.88 21.78 7.95
C LYS A 5 -13.85 20.62 8.14
N GLU A 6 -14.58 20.27 7.08
CA GLU A 6 -15.50 19.12 7.11
C GLU A 6 -14.77 17.80 7.37
N ILE A 7 -13.58 17.61 6.79
CA ILE A 7 -12.76 16.42 7.04
C ILE A 7 -12.34 16.34 8.51
N GLU A 8 -11.98 17.48 9.10
CA GLU A 8 -11.57 17.55 10.51
C GLU A 8 -12.75 17.31 11.47
N GLU A 9 -13.95 17.80 11.13
CA GLU A 9 -15.17 17.55 11.89
C GLU A 9 -15.59 16.08 11.83
N ASP A 10 -15.56 15.47 10.65
CA ASP A 10 -15.83 14.04 10.47
C ASP A 10 -14.84 13.19 11.27
N PHE A 11 -13.56 13.55 11.21
CA PHE A 11 -12.51 12.88 11.98
C PHE A 11 -12.79 12.97 13.48
N LYS A 12 -13.13 14.16 13.99
CA LYS A 12 -13.47 14.34 15.42
C LYS A 12 -14.66 13.48 15.83
N ARG A 13 -15.72 13.41 15.02
CA ARG A 13 -16.89 12.54 15.33
C ARG A 13 -16.49 11.07 15.42
N VAL A 14 -15.70 10.59 14.45
CA VAL A 14 -15.22 9.20 14.43
C VAL A 14 -14.29 8.90 15.60
N ALA A 15 -13.35 9.80 15.90
CA ALA A 15 -12.42 9.64 17.00
C ALA A 15 -13.12 9.66 18.37
N ASP A 16 -14.10 10.56 18.56
CA ASP A 16 -14.88 10.66 19.80
C ASP A 16 -15.74 9.40 20.01
N PHE A 17 -16.37 8.89 18.95
CA PHE A 17 -17.12 7.64 18.99
C PHE A 17 -16.25 6.46 19.41
N LEU A 18 -15.08 6.32 18.79
CA LEU A 18 -14.13 5.23 19.06
C LEU A 18 -13.45 5.34 20.44
N ARG A 19 -13.30 6.55 21.00
CA ARG A 19 -12.70 6.78 22.33
C ARG A 19 -13.50 6.13 23.47
N ASN A 20 -14.78 5.84 23.25
CA ASN A 20 -15.61 5.16 24.22
C ASN A 20 -15.26 3.66 24.30
N VAL A 21 -14.91 3.18 25.50
CA VAL A 21 -14.53 1.78 25.75
C VAL A 21 -15.62 0.78 25.32
N HIS A 22 -16.90 1.18 25.35
CA HIS A 22 -18.01 0.35 24.89
C HIS A 22 -18.04 0.14 23.37
N HIS A 23 -17.40 1.02 22.60
CA HIS A 23 -17.36 0.98 21.13
C HIS A 23 -16.02 0.46 20.59
N HIS A 24 -15.12 -0.04 21.45
CA HIS A 24 -13.85 -0.64 21.02
C HIS A 24 -14.02 -1.87 20.10
N GLY A 25 -15.18 -2.54 20.18
CA GLY A 25 -15.56 -3.65 19.32
C GLY A 25 -16.33 -3.24 18.06
N ALA A 26 -16.52 -1.94 17.81
CA ALA A 26 -17.37 -1.48 16.72
C ALA A 26 -16.79 -1.86 15.35
N THR A 27 -17.68 -2.23 14.43
CA THR A 27 -17.39 -2.47 13.03
C THR A 27 -17.42 -1.17 12.23
N ILE A 28 -16.79 -1.15 11.05
CA ILE A 28 -16.82 0.02 10.15
C ILE A 28 -18.27 0.43 9.82
N ASP A 29 -19.18 -0.56 9.72
CA ASP A 29 -20.61 -0.34 9.50
C ASP A 29 -21.26 0.42 10.65
N GLU A 30 -21.09 -0.01 11.90
CA GLU A 30 -21.63 0.66 13.09
C GLU A 30 -21.08 2.07 13.27
N VAL A 31 -19.77 2.25 13.04
CA VAL A 31 -19.15 3.59 13.10
C VAL A 31 -19.74 4.50 12.02
N SER A 32 -19.97 3.98 10.81
CA SER A 32 -20.56 4.74 9.70
C SER A 32 -22.00 5.15 9.99
N GLU A 33 -22.78 4.26 10.60
CA GLU A 33 -24.16 4.55 11.01
C GLU A 33 -24.23 5.56 12.16
N SER A 34 -23.33 5.47 13.14
CA SER A 34 -23.37 6.37 14.30
C SER A 34 -22.76 7.75 14.02
N THR A 35 -21.76 7.84 13.15
CA THR A 35 -21.05 9.10 12.88
C THR A 35 -21.53 9.82 11.62
N GLU A 36 -22.42 9.17 10.85
CA GLU A 36 -22.89 9.58 9.51
C GLU A 36 -21.75 9.80 8.49
N VAL A 37 -20.55 9.34 8.81
CA VAL A 37 -19.40 9.41 7.91
C VAL A 37 -19.40 8.20 6.99
N SER A 38 -19.10 8.41 5.71
CA SER A 38 -19.02 7.32 4.74
C SER A 38 -17.93 6.30 5.10
N LYS A 39 -18.24 5.00 4.95
CA LYS A 39 -17.29 3.88 5.11
C LYS A 39 -15.98 4.08 4.35
N LYS A 40 -16.00 4.74 3.18
CA LYS A 40 -14.79 5.06 2.42
C LYS A 40 -13.88 6.00 3.19
N ARG A 41 -14.45 7.07 3.75
CA ARG A 41 -13.73 8.11 4.50
C ARG A 41 -13.18 7.59 5.82
N ILE A 42 -13.92 6.71 6.50
CA ILE A 42 -13.44 5.98 7.68
C ILE A 42 -12.24 5.10 7.32
N LYS A 43 -12.31 4.35 6.20
CA LYS A 43 -11.17 3.55 5.71
C LYS A 43 -9.95 4.41 5.38
N ASP A 44 -10.15 5.59 4.78
CA ASP A 44 -9.06 6.53 4.54
C ASP A 44 -8.42 7.03 5.85
N PHE A 45 -9.20 7.35 6.88
CA PHE A 45 -8.63 7.76 8.17
C PHE A 45 -7.79 6.67 8.84
N ILE A 46 -8.22 5.40 8.72
CA ILE A 46 -7.46 4.25 9.20
C ILE A 46 -6.17 4.06 8.38
N ARG A 47 -6.26 4.19 7.05
CA ARG A 47 -5.11 4.03 6.13
C ARG A 47 -4.04 5.11 6.32
N ASN A 48 -4.44 6.34 6.65
CA ASN A 48 -3.53 7.46 6.85
C ASN A 48 -2.91 7.51 8.27
N ASP A 49 -3.00 6.42 9.04
CA ASP A 49 -2.49 6.29 10.42
C ASP A 49 -3.03 7.35 11.41
N HIS A 50 -4.12 8.04 11.05
CA HIS A 50 -4.76 9.03 11.90
C HIS A 50 -5.66 8.39 13.00
N LEU A 51 -6.03 7.12 12.85
CA LEU A 51 -6.74 6.31 13.84
C LEU A 51 -5.90 5.08 14.18
N TYR A 52 -5.52 4.92 15.45
CA TYR A 52 -4.74 3.77 15.90
C TYR A 52 -5.59 2.49 15.86
N ALA A 53 -5.55 1.78 14.73
CA ALA A 53 -6.24 0.50 14.52
C ALA A 53 -5.77 -0.63 15.46
N VAL A 54 -4.70 -0.42 16.23
CA VAL A 54 -4.14 -1.39 17.18
C VAL A 54 -5.12 -1.64 18.35
N ASP A 55 -5.91 -0.63 18.70
CA ASP A 55 -6.86 -0.67 19.81
C ASP A 55 -8.21 -1.34 19.45
N TYR A 56 -8.53 -1.51 18.16
CA TYR A 56 -9.85 -1.91 17.69
C TYR A 56 -9.83 -3.26 16.95
N PRO A 57 -10.09 -4.40 17.63
CA PRO A 57 -9.94 -5.73 17.05
C PRO A 57 -10.86 -6.02 15.84
N ASN A 58 -12.00 -5.33 15.74
CA ASN A 58 -13.04 -5.55 14.71
C ASN A 58 -13.01 -4.53 13.55
N LEU A 59 -12.10 -3.55 13.56
CA LEU A 59 -12.00 -2.49 12.55
C LEU A 59 -11.21 -2.94 11.31
N GLY A 60 -11.37 -4.19 10.89
CA GLY A 60 -10.67 -4.77 9.74
C GLY A 60 -11.37 -4.46 8.41
N TYR A 61 -10.60 -4.31 7.34
CA TYR A 61 -11.11 -4.16 5.98
C TYR A 61 -10.59 -5.30 5.08
N PRO A 62 -11.29 -5.65 3.98
CA PRO A 62 -10.85 -6.73 3.11
C PRO A 62 -9.57 -6.36 2.35
N CYS A 63 -8.65 -7.31 2.24
CA CYS A 63 -7.45 -7.23 1.41
C CYS A 63 -7.84 -7.05 -0.06
N SER A 64 -7.15 -6.14 -0.74
CA SER A 64 -7.39 -5.81 -2.16
C SER A 64 -7.17 -7.00 -3.11
N ARG A 65 -6.27 -7.94 -2.76
CA ARG A 65 -5.94 -9.13 -3.58
C ARG A 65 -6.79 -10.35 -3.24
N CYS A 66 -6.87 -10.74 -1.97
CA CYS A 66 -7.48 -12.02 -1.55
C CYS A 66 -8.81 -11.88 -0.78
N GLY A 67 -9.22 -10.66 -0.42
CA GLY A 67 -10.44 -10.42 0.36
C GLY A 67 -10.35 -10.78 1.85
N LYS A 68 -9.21 -11.29 2.34
CA LYS A 68 -9.00 -11.56 3.78
C LYS A 68 -9.11 -10.27 4.57
N VAL A 69 -9.80 -10.30 5.71
CA VAL A 69 -9.91 -9.14 6.60
C VAL A 69 -8.56 -8.82 7.22
N ILE A 70 -8.03 -7.64 6.93
CA ILE A 70 -6.74 -7.12 7.39
C ILE A 70 -6.93 -5.84 8.19
N LYS A 71 -5.97 -5.59 9.09
CA LYS A 71 -6.01 -4.46 10.03
C LYS A 71 -5.05 -3.33 9.65
N LYS A 72 -4.08 -3.62 8.78
CA LYS A 72 -3.01 -2.72 8.33
C LYS A 72 -2.67 -3.04 6.88
N GLU A 73 -2.19 -2.03 6.14
CA GLU A 73 -1.75 -2.11 4.73
C GLU A 73 -2.88 -2.41 3.72
N ASP A 74 -2.67 -2.19 2.42
CA ASP A 74 -3.67 -2.54 1.38
C ASP A 74 -3.72 -4.07 1.11
N LEU A 75 -2.64 -4.78 1.45
CA LEU A 75 -2.45 -6.20 1.21
C LEU A 75 -2.24 -6.95 2.53
N CYS A 76 -2.78 -8.18 2.63
CA CYS A 76 -2.42 -9.05 3.75
C CYS A 76 -0.94 -9.42 3.68
N THR A 77 -0.38 -9.82 4.83
CA THR A 77 1.03 -10.26 4.93
C THR A 77 1.38 -11.35 3.93
N GLU A 78 0.47 -12.29 3.66
CA GLU A 78 0.69 -13.34 2.65
C GLU A 78 0.78 -12.75 1.23
N CYS A 79 -0.16 -11.88 0.86
CA CYS A 79 -0.18 -11.24 -0.46
C CYS A 79 1.03 -10.32 -0.67
N SER A 80 1.44 -9.59 0.38
CA SER A 80 2.63 -8.74 0.34
C SER A 80 3.92 -9.55 0.19
N ASN A 81 4.03 -10.68 0.91
CA ASN A 81 5.17 -11.58 0.80
C ASN A 81 5.26 -12.23 -0.58
N GLU A 82 4.13 -12.71 -1.11
CA GLU A 82 4.06 -13.29 -2.44
C GLU A 82 4.44 -12.27 -3.52
N PHE A 83 3.88 -11.05 -3.45
CA PHE A 83 4.23 -9.97 -4.36
C PHE A 83 5.72 -9.61 -4.29
N SER A 84 6.29 -9.53 -3.08
CA SER A 84 7.73 -9.29 -2.89
C SER A 84 8.57 -10.43 -3.48
N ALA A 85 8.13 -11.68 -3.36
CA ALA A 85 8.80 -12.82 -3.95
C ALA A 85 8.75 -12.80 -5.49
N GLU A 86 7.60 -12.46 -6.08
CA GLU A 86 7.43 -12.29 -7.54
C GLU A 86 8.40 -11.22 -8.07
N LEU A 87 8.45 -10.04 -7.42
CA LEU A 87 9.35 -8.96 -7.79
C LEU A 87 10.83 -9.36 -7.72
N ASN A 88 11.25 -10.03 -6.64
CA ASN A 88 12.64 -10.46 -6.50
C ASN A 88 13.02 -11.47 -7.59
N ASN A 89 12.14 -12.41 -7.94
CA ASN A 89 12.41 -13.37 -9.03
C ASN A 89 12.55 -12.68 -10.39
N SER A 90 11.71 -11.69 -10.71
CA SER A 90 11.83 -10.93 -11.95
C SER A 90 13.13 -10.13 -12.01
N LEU A 91 13.51 -9.46 -10.91
CA LEU A 91 14.76 -8.69 -10.85
C LEU A 91 16.01 -9.55 -11.02
N GLU A 92 16.02 -10.77 -10.49
CA GLU A 92 17.13 -11.72 -10.66
C GLU A 92 17.20 -12.26 -12.10
N ALA A 93 16.06 -12.49 -12.75
CA ALA A 93 16.00 -12.87 -14.16
C ALA A 93 16.58 -11.77 -15.09
N ASP A 94 16.29 -10.50 -14.82
CA ASP A 94 16.82 -9.36 -15.58
C ASP A 94 18.34 -9.16 -15.39
N LYS A 95 18.89 -9.47 -14.21
CA LYS A 95 20.34 -9.45 -13.96
C LYS A 95 21.09 -10.51 -14.78
N GLY A 96 20.45 -11.66 -15.04
CA GLY A 96 21.01 -12.69 -15.92
C GLY A 96 21.11 -12.26 -17.38
N ILE A 97 20.19 -11.42 -17.86
CA ILE A 97 20.15 -10.96 -19.25
C ILE A 97 21.21 -9.87 -19.52
N LYS A 98 21.51 -9.01 -18.55
CA LYS A 98 22.52 -7.93 -18.71
C LYS A 98 23.98 -8.41 -18.81
N GLN A 99 24.30 -9.64 -18.41
CA GLN A 99 25.67 -10.16 -18.49
C GLN A 99 26.06 -10.68 -19.89
N MET A 100 25.12 -10.77 -20.84
CA MET A 100 25.38 -11.30 -22.18
C MET A 100 25.78 -10.24 -23.23
N SER A 101 25.59 -8.94 -22.96
CA SER A 101 25.70 -7.89 -23.99
C SER A 101 27.06 -7.17 -24.08
N THR A 102 28.10 -7.57 -23.34
CA THR A 102 29.41 -6.88 -23.33
C THR A 102 30.53 -7.59 -24.08
N LYS A 103 30.26 -8.69 -24.78
CA LYS A 103 31.25 -9.33 -25.68
C LYS A 103 31.06 -8.90 -27.13
N THR A 104 31.26 -7.61 -27.41
CA THR A 104 31.54 -7.18 -28.79
C THR A 104 33.01 -7.44 -29.07
N THR A 105 33.23 -8.56 -29.76
CA THR A 105 34.47 -9.13 -30.27
C THR A 105 35.51 -8.10 -30.72
N THR A 106 36.70 -8.24 -30.16
CA THR A 106 37.97 -7.71 -30.62
C THR A 106 38.16 -8.03 -32.11
N VAL A 107 38.03 -7.03 -32.99
CA VAL A 107 38.68 -7.09 -34.31
C VAL A 107 39.59 -5.88 -34.42
N SER A 108 40.86 -6.12 -34.09
CA SER A 108 41.96 -5.21 -34.36
C SER A 108 42.02 -4.97 -35.87
N ASN A 109 41.56 -3.81 -36.34
CA ASN A 109 41.82 -3.38 -37.70
C ASN A 109 42.83 -2.22 -37.66
N LYS A 110 44.12 -2.60 -37.63
CA LYS A 110 45.23 -1.76 -38.10
C LYS A 110 44.91 -1.36 -39.53
N TYR A 111 44.81 -0.06 -39.82
CA TYR A 111 45.32 0.65 -41.02
C TYR A 111 44.50 1.93 -41.28
N TRP A 112 45.05 3.09 -40.92
CA TRP A 112 44.68 4.39 -41.50
C TRP A 112 45.86 5.02 -42.24
N LYS A 113 46.71 4.19 -42.87
CA LYS A 113 47.68 4.68 -43.86
C LYS A 113 47.22 4.23 -45.24
N LEU A 114 46.58 5.12 -46.01
CA LEU A 114 46.95 5.48 -47.39
C LEU A 114 45.94 6.44 -48.07
N ARG A 115 46.45 7.62 -48.45
CA ARG A 115 46.19 8.45 -49.66
C ARG A 115 44.75 8.86 -50.01
N LYS A 116 44.53 10.17 -50.14
CA LYS A 116 44.83 10.90 -51.39
C LYS A 116 45.17 12.36 -51.12
#